data_AF-A0A7W9XL70-F1
#
_entry.id   AF-A0A7W9XL70-F1
#
_cell.length_a   1.000
_cell.length_b   1.000
_cell.length_c   1.000
_cell.angle_alpha   90.00
_cell.angle_beta   90.00
_cell.angle_gamma   90.00
#
_symmetry.space_group_name_H-M   'P 1'
#
loop_
_entity.id
_entity.type
_entity.pdbx_description
1 polymer ?
#
loop_
_entity_poly.entity_id
_entity_poly.type
_entity_poly.pdbx_seq_one_letter_code
_entity_poly.pdbx_strand_id
1 'polypeptide(L)'
;MKSSFIKVLLCGVILLITFNARAQDQDYVITLKGDTIHCKVSKSIFGAFSYKAPGMDDSKRIKIDDIKEFDIAKKKTLYTLVHRDDKNKPEFMEVVEKGNISLYQVTYYSYSQYGSTTTTNWFVGKRSDTVSLLKTNGLFATRSRQQRKDSFSEMLKDKKEIYDKYVAEDKFSFEQIANLVHLYNTGEPIKK
;
A
#
# COMPACT_ATOMS: atom_id res chain seq x y z
N MET A 1 53.95 -8.82 5.36
CA MET A 1 53.00 -9.28 4.32
C MET A 1 51.55 -9.50 4.80
N LYS A 2 51.12 -8.99 5.98
CA LYS A 2 49.73 -9.18 6.49
C LYS A 2 48.80 -7.97 6.30
N SER A 3 49.33 -6.83 5.85
CA SER A 3 48.58 -5.56 5.72
C SER A 3 47.83 -5.40 4.37
N SER A 4 48.26 -6.10 3.32
CA SER A 4 47.65 -5.94 1.98
C SER A 4 46.35 -6.72 1.77
N PHE A 5 46.10 -7.79 2.54
CA PHE A 5 44.88 -8.61 2.40
C PHE A 5 43.61 -7.91 2.95
N ILE A 6 43.76 -7.11 4.01
CA ILE A 6 42.63 -6.40 4.63
C ILE A 6 42.08 -5.31 3.69
N LYS A 7 42.94 -4.64 2.92
CA LYS A 7 42.53 -3.61 1.96
C LYS A 7 41.74 -4.19 0.78
N VAL A 8 42.08 -5.39 0.32
CA VAL A 8 41.37 -6.08 -0.77
C VAL A 8 39.98 -6.55 -0.31
N LEU A 9 39.86 -7.03 0.93
CA LEU A 9 38.58 -7.44 1.51
C LEU A 9 37.61 -6.26 1.68
N LEU A 10 38.12 -5.08 2.06
CA LEU A 10 37.30 -3.87 2.25
C LEU A 10 36.70 -3.35 0.94
N CYS A 11 37.44 -3.43 -0.18
CA CYS A 11 36.92 -3.05 -1.50
C CYS A 11 35.83 -3.99 -2.02
N GLY A 12 35.89 -5.30 -1.68
CA GLY A 12 34.86 -6.27 -2.06
C GLY A 12 33.51 -6.03 -1.41
N VAL A 13 33.49 -5.60 -0.14
CA VAL A 13 32.24 -5.30 0.59
C VAL A 13 31.58 -4.02 0.05
N ILE A 14 32.36 -3.00 -0.35
CA ILE A 14 31.82 -1.77 -0.92
C ILE A 14 31.16 -2.00 -2.29
N LEU A 15 31.70 -2.91 -3.11
CA LEU A 15 31.11 -3.28 -4.40
C LEU A 15 29.77 -4.01 -4.25
N LEU A 16 29.56 -4.80 -3.19
CA LEU A 16 28.29 -5.49 -2.96
C LEU A 16 27.16 -4.54 -2.52
N ILE A 17 27.49 -3.39 -1.95
CA ILE A 17 26.50 -2.40 -1.50
C ILE A 17 25.94 -1.58 -2.68
N THR A 18 26.73 -1.34 -3.73
CA THR A 18 26.28 -0.50 -4.87
C THR A 18 25.35 -1.22 -5.85
N PHE A 19 25.41 -2.55 -5.95
CA PHE A 19 24.50 -3.31 -6.83
C PHE A 19 23.05 -3.37 -6.32
N ASN A 20 22.84 -3.28 -5.00
CA ASN A 20 21.49 -3.34 -4.42
C ASN A 20 20.69 -2.04 -4.62
N ALA A 21 21.34 -0.91 -4.91
CA ALA A 21 20.65 0.37 -5.06
C ALA A 21 19.78 0.46 -6.33
N ARG A 22 20.11 -0.29 -7.40
CA ARG A 22 19.33 -0.27 -8.65
C ARG A 22 18.05 -1.10 -8.62
N ALA A 23 17.90 -1.99 -7.63
CA ALA A 23 16.71 -2.84 -7.51
C ALA A 23 15.47 -2.06 -7.01
N GLN A 24 15.66 -0.88 -6.40
CA GLN A 24 14.56 -0.06 -5.87
C GLN A 24 13.88 0.83 -6.93
N ASP A 25 14.44 0.91 -8.14
CA ASP A 25 13.92 1.77 -9.21
C ASP A 25 13.15 0.99 -10.31
N GLN A 26 12.92 -0.31 -10.11
CA GLN A 26 12.27 -1.17 -11.10
C GLN A 26 10.91 -1.66 -10.62
N ASP A 27 9.91 -1.57 -11.49
CA ASP A 27 8.60 -2.15 -11.23
C ASP A 27 8.73 -3.68 -11.03
N TYR A 28 7.85 -4.24 -10.23
CA TYR A 28 7.77 -5.68 -10.04
C TYR A 28 6.33 -6.13 -9.81
N VAL A 29 6.09 -7.42 -10.02
CA VAL A 29 4.89 -8.12 -9.56
C VAL A 29 5.29 -9.26 -8.64
N ILE A 30 4.49 -9.53 -7.62
CA ILE A 30 4.59 -10.70 -6.75
C ILE A 30 3.42 -11.62 -7.08
N THR A 31 3.70 -12.87 -7.47
CA THR A 31 2.66 -13.86 -7.77
C THR A 31 1.95 -14.32 -6.50
N LEU A 32 0.79 -14.98 -6.62
CA LEU A 32 0.14 -15.63 -5.47
C LEU A 32 1.03 -16.71 -4.80
N LYS A 33 2.02 -17.25 -5.53
CA LYS A 33 3.01 -18.21 -5.01
C LYS A 33 4.17 -17.54 -4.26
N GLY A 34 4.26 -16.21 -4.31
CA GLY A 34 5.32 -15.44 -3.68
C GLY A 34 6.54 -15.17 -4.57
N ASP A 35 6.48 -15.53 -5.86
CA ASP A 35 7.57 -15.26 -6.79
C ASP A 35 7.60 -13.77 -7.16
N THR A 36 8.78 -13.16 -7.10
CA THR A 36 8.99 -11.79 -7.56
C THR A 36 9.43 -11.79 -9.02
N ILE A 37 8.73 -11.05 -9.86
CA ILE A 37 9.06 -10.86 -11.28
C ILE A 37 9.32 -9.38 -11.53
N HIS A 38 10.58 -9.03 -11.78
CA HIS A 38 10.96 -7.69 -12.22
C HIS A 38 10.47 -7.45 -13.65
N CYS A 39 9.78 -6.33 -13.86
CA CYS A 39 9.07 -6.07 -15.10
C CYS A 39 8.84 -4.58 -15.32
N LYS A 40 8.08 -4.23 -16.35
CA LYS A 40 7.48 -2.91 -16.53
C LYS A 40 5.98 -3.02 -16.32
N VAL A 41 5.42 -2.26 -15.38
CA VAL A 41 3.98 -2.19 -15.14
C VAL A 41 3.40 -1.00 -15.89
N SER A 42 2.27 -1.24 -16.57
CA SER A 42 1.55 -0.22 -17.33
C SER A 42 0.06 -0.23 -16.96
N LYS A 43 -0.58 0.94 -17.05
CA LYS A 43 -2.02 1.10 -16.86
C LYS A 43 -2.65 1.44 -18.21
N SER A 44 -3.60 0.62 -18.64
CA SER A 44 -4.40 0.87 -19.84
C SER A 44 -5.34 2.07 -19.66
N ILE A 45 -5.86 2.60 -20.77
CA ILE A 45 -6.82 3.71 -20.79
C ILE A 45 -8.12 3.32 -20.04
N PHE A 46 -8.49 2.04 -20.02
CA PHE A 46 -9.64 1.51 -19.27
C PHE A 46 -9.30 1.11 -17.83
N GLY A 47 -8.15 1.54 -17.31
CA GLY A 47 -7.79 1.38 -15.89
C GLY A 47 -7.23 0.02 -15.51
N ALA A 48 -7.26 -0.99 -16.39
CA ALA A 48 -6.64 -2.28 -16.13
C ALA A 48 -5.11 -2.19 -16.17
N PHE A 49 -4.44 -2.84 -15.23
CA PHE A 49 -2.98 -2.95 -15.19
C PHE A 49 -2.49 -4.17 -15.97
N SER A 50 -1.30 -4.05 -16.54
CA SER A 50 -0.55 -5.12 -17.21
C SER A 50 0.92 -5.00 -16.87
N TYR A 51 1.67 -6.09 -17.02
CA TYR A 51 3.10 -6.11 -16.87
C TYR A 51 3.79 -6.79 -18.06
N LYS A 52 5.03 -6.39 -18.34
CA LYS A 52 5.90 -7.03 -19.34
C LYS A 52 7.26 -7.30 -18.73
N ALA A 53 7.60 -8.58 -18.57
CA ALA A 53 8.91 -9.02 -18.09
C ALA A 53 9.94 -9.08 -19.25
N PRO A 54 11.25 -9.06 -18.97
CA PRO A 54 12.27 -9.30 -19.99
C PRO A 54 12.04 -10.62 -20.72
N GLY A 55 12.16 -10.61 -22.05
CA GLY A 55 11.95 -11.80 -22.88
C GLY A 55 10.50 -12.12 -23.21
N MET A 56 9.52 -11.36 -22.72
CA MET A 56 8.13 -11.47 -23.19
C MET A 56 7.93 -10.69 -24.49
N ASP A 57 7.23 -11.28 -25.45
CA ASP A 57 6.82 -10.56 -26.68
C ASP A 57 5.71 -9.55 -26.36
N ASP A 58 4.70 -9.98 -25.60
CA ASP A 58 3.52 -9.20 -25.25
C ASP A 58 3.39 -8.90 -23.76
N SER A 59 2.58 -7.90 -23.43
CA SER A 59 2.24 -7.59 -22.03
C SER A 59 1.15 -8.53 -21.50
N LYS A 60 1.31 -9.02 -20.27
CA LYS A 60 0.30 -9.83 -19.59
C LYS A 60 -0.54 -8.97 -18.65
N ARG A 61 -1.86 -9.12 -18.69
CA ARG A 61 -2.77 -8.43 -17.75
C ARG A 61 -2.53 -8.91 -16.31
N ILE A 62 -2.51 -7.97 -15.36
CA ILE A 62 -2.50 -8.29 -13.93
C ILE A 62 -3.91 -8.77 -13.55
N LYS A 63 -4.01 -10.02 -13.09
CA LYS A 63 -5.25 -10.68 -12.71
C LYS A 63 -5.22 -11.04 -11.22
N ILE A 64 -6.40 -11.00 -10.60
CA ILE A 64 -6.59 -11.33 -9.19
C ILE A 64 -6.22 -12.79 -8.86
N ASP A 65 -6.30 -13.69 -9.85
CA ASP A 65 -6.01 -15.12 -9.68
C ASP A 65 -4.52 -15.47 -9.85
N ASP A 66 -3.69 -14.49 -10.26
CA ASP A 66 -2.27 -14.72 -10.58
C ASP A 66 -1.33 -13.90 -9.68
N ILE A 67 -1.73 -12.67 -9.35
CA ILE A 67 -0.86 -11.65 -8.75
C ILE A 67 -1.37 -11.27 -7.36
N LYS A 68 -0.47 -11.27 -6.38
CA LYS A 68 -0.72 -10.86 -5.01
C LYS A 68 -0.50 -9.36 -4.81
N GLU A 69 0.56 -8.83 -5.40
CA GLU A 69 1.03 -7.45 -5.20
C GLU A 69 1.80 -7.00 -6.43
N PHE A 70 1.82 -5.69 -6.70
CA PHE A 70 2.68 -5.12 -7.72
C PHE A 70 3.07 -3.69 -7.36
N ASP A 71 4.28 -3.31 -7.74
CA ASP A 71 4.82 -1.98 -7.51
C ASP A 71 5.01 -1.24 -8.83
N ILE A 72 4.78 0.07 -8.79
CA ILE A 72 5.09 0.99 -9.87
C ILE A 72 6.14 1.97 -9.34
N ALA A 73 7.42 1.63 -9.50
CA ALA A 73 8.54 2.29 -8.87
C ALA A 73 8.59 3.78 -9.21
N LYS A 74 8.34 4.12 -10.48
CA LYS A 74 8.29 5.52 -10.94
C LYS A 74 7.26 6.37 -10.18
N LYS A 75 6.16 5.76 -9.73
CA LYS A 75 5.11 6.44 -8.96
C LYS A 75 5.28 6.25 -7.46
N LYS A 76 6.21 5.40 -7.02
CA LYS A 76 6.37 4.95 -5.64
C LYS A 76 5.04 4.44 -5.07
N THR A 77 4.33 3.66 -5.88
CA THR A 77 2.99 3.18 -5.55
C THR A 77 2.95 1.67 -5.56
N LEU A 78 2.67 1.12 -4.39
CA LEU A 78 2.44 -0.30 -4.20
C LEU A 78 0.94 -0.59 -4.29
N TYR A 79 0.57 -1.68 -4.95
CA TYR A 79 -0.80 -2.20 -4.99
C TYR A 79 -0.83 -3.63 -4.47
N THR A 80 -1.74 -3.92 -3.55
CA THR A 80 -1.91 -5.26 -2.96
C THR A 80 -3.33 -5.76 -3.21
N LEU A 81 -3.46 -7.06 -3.47
CA LEU A 81 -4.74 -7.74 -3.55
C LEU A 81 -5.36 -7.83 -2.14
N VAL A 82 -6.57 -7.30 -1.97
CA VAL A 82 -7.29 -7.31 -0.70
C VAL A 82 -8.74 -7.73 -0.89
N HIS A 83 -9.34 -8.26 0.17
CA HIS A 83 -10.75 -8.64 0.24
C HIS A 83 -11.53 -7.58 0.99
N ARG A 84 -12.52 -6.93 0.36
CA ARG A 84 -13.39 -6.03 1.11
C ARG A 84 -14.48 -6.80 1.81
N ASP A 85 -14.78 -6.39 3.03
CA ASP A 85 -15.89 -6.96 3.82
C ASP A 85 -17.27 -6.76 3.18
N ASP A 86 -17.42 -5.77 2.30
CA ASP A 86 -18.66 -5.47 1.56
C ASP A 86 -18.67 -5.99 0.11
N LYS A 87 -17.69 -6.80 -0.31
CA LYS A 87 -17.62 -7.37 -1.66
C LYS A 87 -17.21 -8.85 -1.66
N ASN A 88 -17.76 -9.59 -2.63
CA ASN A 88 -17.44 -11.02 -2.81
C ASN A 88 -16.16 -11.29 -3.62
N LYS A 89 -15.59 -10.27 -4.27
CA LYS A 89 -14.39 -10.42 -5.11
C LYS A 89 -13.26 -9.55 -4.56
N PRO A 90 -12.03 -10.07 -4.49
CA PRO A 90 -10.88 -9.25 -4.15
C PRO A 90 -10.62 -8.19 -5.23
N GLU A 91 -9.95 -7.12 -4.82
CA GLU A 91 -9.49 -6.07 -5.72
C GLU A 91 -8.09 -5.59 -5.33
N PHE A 92 -7.35 -5.07 -6.31
CA PHE A 92 -6.07 -4.42 -6.03
C PHE A 92 -6.32 -3.01 -5.51
N MET A 93 -5.75 -2.69 -4.35
CA MET A 93 -5.80 -1.35 -3.77
C MET A 93 -4.40 -0.78 -3.62
N GLU A 94 -4.30 0.54 -3.78
CA GLU A 94 -3.08 1.29 -3.49
C GLU A 94 -2.79 1.20 -1.98
N VAL A 95 -1.56 0.87 -1.62
CA VAL A 95 -1.10 0.79 -0.24
C VAL A 95 -0.62 2.16 0.19
N VAL A 96 -1.30 2.74 1.18
CA VAL A 96 -0.88 4.00 1.81
C VAL A 96 0.16 3.73 2.88
N GLU A 97 -0.07 2.71 3.71
CA GLU A 97 0.84 2.30 4.78
C GLU A 97 0.71 0.78 4.97
N LYS A 98 1.83 0.07 5.08
CA LYS A 98 1.87 -1.38 5.29
C LYS A 98 2.44 -1.68 6.67
N GLY A 99 1.77 -2.51 7.46
CA GLY A 99 2.24 -2.89 8.78
C GLY A 99 1.30 -3.82 9.53
N ASN A 100 1.31 -3.75 10.87
CA ASN A 100 0.34 -4.49 11.69
C ASN A 100 -1.09 -4.02 11.40
N ILE A 101 -1.26 -2.71 11.22
CA ILE A 101 -2.44 -2.12 10.60
C ILE A 101 -2.01 -1.63 9.22
N SER A 102 -2.64 -2.17 8.18
CA SER A 102 -2.42 -1.71 6.81
C SER A 102 -3.54 -0.76 6.40
N LEU A 103 -3.15 0.31 5.71
CA LEU A 103 -4.02 1.34 5.20
C LEU A 103 -3.96 1.36 3.68
N TYR A 104 -5.12 1.35 3.05
CA TYR A 104 -5.26 1.26 1.60
C TYR A 104 -6.12 2.39 1.07
N GLN A 105 -5.92 2.77 -0.18
CA GLN A 105 -6.67 3.83 -0.86
C GLN A 105 -7.27 3.32 -2.18
N VAL A 106 -8.49 3.79 -2.46
CA VAL A 106 -9.10 3.73 -3.79
C VAL A 106 -9.68 5.09 -4.13
N THR A 107 -9.34 5.59 -5.32
CA THR A 107 -9.87 6.85 -5.86
C THR A 107 -10.75 6.58 -7.07
N TYR A 108 -11.99 7.04 -7.00
CA TYR A 108 -12.98 6.95 -8.07
C TYR A 108 -13.17 8.32 -8.71
N TYR A 109 -13.18 8.34 -10.04
CA TYR A 109 -13.49 9.51 -10.84
C TYR A 109 -14.87 9.32 -11.47
N SER A 110 -15.79 10.22 -11.18
CA SER A 110 -17.12 10.27 -11.79
C SER A 110 -17.20 11.50 -12.67
N TYR A 111 -17.64 11.33 -13.92
CA TYR A 111 -17.84 12.41 -14.87
C TYR A 111 -19.34 12.58 -15.11
N SER A 112 -19.82 13.82 -15.01
CA SER A 112 -21.21 14.19 -15.29
C SER A 112 -21.27 15.45 -16.15
N GLN A 113 -22.44 15.78 -16.68
CA GLN A 113 -22.67 17.04 -17.40
C GLN A 113 -22.34 18.31 -16.58
N TYR A 114 -22.28 18.20 -15.24
CA TYR A 114 -22.00 19.29 -14.32
C TYR A 114 -20.53 19.32 -13.83
N GLY A 115 -19.66 18.48 -14.40
CA GLY A 115 -18.24 18.40 -14.07
C GLY A 115 -17.81 17.03 -13.56
N SER A 116 -16.56 16.96 -13.11
CA SER A 116 -15.94 15.75 -12.58
C SER A 116 -15.87 15.77 -11.05
N THR A 117 -16.25 14.69 -10.39
CA THR A 117 -16.12 14.51 -8.94
C THR A 117 -15.13 13.40 -8.65
N THR A 118 -14.26 13.62 -7.66
CA THR A 118 -13.29 12.63 -7.19
C THR A 118 -13.67 12.14 -5.80
N THR A 119 -13.91 10.84 -5.65
CA THR A 119 -14.17 10.19 -4.36
C THR A 119 -12.97 9.36 -3.94
N THR A 120 -12.39 9.67 -2.80
CA THR A 120 -11.30 8.91 -2.17
C THR A 120 -11.84 8.12 -0.99
N ASN A 121 -11.64 6.81 -1.04
CA ASN A 121 -11.97 5.88 0.03
C ASN A 121 -10.69 5.30 0.61
N TRP A 122 -10.57 5.31 1.94
CA TRP A 122 -9.55 4.61 2.68
C TRP A 122 -10.13 3.38 3.36
N PHE A 123 -9.43 2.26 3.21
CA PHE A 123 -9.75 0.98 3.80
C PHE A 123 -8.66 0.57 4.79
N VAL A 124 -9.03 -0.17 5.82
CA VAL A 124 -8.12 -0.61 6.87
C VAL A 124 -8.29 -2.08 7.16
N GLY A 125 -7.18 -2.77 7.40
CA GLY A 125 -7.13 -4.15 7.88
C GLY A 125 -6.01 -4.32 8.91
N LYS A 126 -6.23 -5.17 9.91
CA LYS A 126 -5.23 -5.46 10.95
C LYS A 126 -4.79 -6.92 10.84
N ARG A 127 -3.53 -7.14 10.44
CA ARG A 127 -2.93 -8.48 10.22
C ARG A 127 -3.81 -9.43 9.37
N SER A 128 -4.55 -8.85 8.42
CA SER A 128 -5.49 -9.55 7.55
C SER A 128 -5.48 -8.90 6.17
N ASP A 129 -5.79 -9.70 5.16
CA ASP A 129 -6.06 -9.24 3.79
C ASP A 129 -7.52 -8.78 3.62
N THR A 130 -8.36 -9.02 4.62
CA THR A 130 -9.73 -8.49 4.68
C THR A 130 -9.70 -7.07 5.22
N VAL A 131 -10.30 -6.15 4.48
CA VAL A 131 -10.31 -4.71 4.76
C VAL A 131 -11.72 -4.18 4.86
N SER A 132 -11.91 -3.17 5.70
CA SER A 132 -13.19 -2.47 5.87
C SER A 132 -13.04 -0.99 5.57
N LEU A 133 -14.13 -0.36 5.10
CA LEU A 133 -14.14 1.07 4.81
C LEU A 133 -13.92 1.89 6.09
N LEU A 134 -12.83 2.65 6.13
CA LEU A 134 -12.46 3.50 7.27
C LEU A 134 -12.87 4.95 7.06
N LYS A 135 -12.51 5.54 5.93
CA LYS A 135 -12.77 6.97 5.64
C LYS A 135 -13.17 7.17 4.18
N THR A 136 -14.08 8.10 3.95
CA THR A 136 -14.45 8.55 2.60
C THR A 136 -14.71 10.06 2.61
N ASN A 137 -14.53 10.72 1.47
CA ASN A 137 -15.06 12.05 1.18
C ASN A 137 -16.33 12.01 0.30
N GLY A 138 -16.79 10.82 -0.09
CA GLY A 138 -18.03 10.62 -0.83
C GLY A 138 -19.27 10.77 0.05
N LEU A 139 -20.41 11.01 -0.59
CA LEU A 139 -21.70 11.22 0.09
C LEU A 139 -22.30 9.93 0.66
N PHE A 140 -21.95 8.78 0.08
CA PHE A 140 -22.51 7.49 0.47
C PHE A 140 -21.42 6.55 0.99
N ALA A 141 -21.68 5.95 2.15
CA ALA A 141 -20.85 4.92 2.77
C ALA A 141 -21.76 3.81 3.29
N THR A 142 -21.32 2.56 3.18
CA THR A 142 -22.06 1.39 3.69
C THR A 142 -22.21 1.40 5.21
N ARG A 143 -21.28 2.04 5.92
CA ARG A 143 -21.27 2.20 7.39
C ARG A 143 -21.29 3.66 7.80
N SER A 144 -21.99 3.94 8.91
CA SER A 144 -22.04 5.28 9.49
C SER A 144 -20.65 5.76 9.90
N ARG A 145 -20.46 7.08 10.01
CA ARG A 145 -19.19 7.64 10.49
C ARG A 145 -18.83 7.11 11.88
N GLN A 146 -19.82 6.94 12.75
CA GLN A 146 -19.60 6.44 14.11
C GLN A 146 -19.13 4.97 14.11
N GLN A 147 -19.81 4.10 13.37
CA GLN A 147 -19.41 2.68 13.24
C GLN A 147 -17.96 2.53 12.74
N ARG A 148 -17.52 3.41 11.84
CA ARG A 148 -16.14 3.43 11.33
C ARG A 148 -15.15 3.92 12.39
N LYS A 149 -15.51 4.93 13.21
CA LYS A 149 -14.70 5.36 14.36
C LYS A 149 -14.57 4.24 15.39
N ASP A 150 -15.68 3.60 15.75
CA ASP A 150 -15.71 2.53 16.74
C ASP A 150 -14.85 1.34 16.31
N SER A 151 -15.03 0.87 15.07
CA SER A 151 -14.23 -0.22 14.51
C SER A 151 -12.74 0.11 14.45
N PHE A 152 -12.37 1.36 14.14
CA PHE A 152 -10.97 1.78 14.14
C PHE A 152 -10.42 1.88 15.57
N SER A 153 -11.19 2.41 16.50
CA SER A 153 -10.81 2.50 17.91
C SER A 153 -10.49 1.12 18.49
N GLU A 154 -11.29 0.10 18.14
CA GLU A 154 -11.08 -1.28 18.55
C GLU A 154 -9.73 -1.82 18.06
N MET A 155 -9.35 -1.49 16.82
CA MET A 155 -8.06 -1.90 16.25
C MET A 155 -6.86 -1.31 17.00
N LEU A 156 -7.02 -0.16 17.67
CA LEU A 156 -5.96 0.53 18.39
C LEU A 156 -5.81 0.11 19.85
N LYS A 157 -6.81 -0.57 20.44
CA LYS A 157 -6.88 -0.86 21.89
C LYS A 157 -5.70 -1.65 22.45
N ASP A 158 -5.02 -2.44 21.64
CA ASP A 158 -3.83 -3.18 22.07
C ASP A 158 -2.57 -2.32 22.22
N LYS A 159 -2.61 -1.05 21.81
CA LYS A 159 -1.58 -0.05 22.09
C LYS A 159 -2.20 1.15 22.80
N LYS A 160 -2.29 1.06 24.13
CA LYS A 160 -2.98 2.04 25.00
C LYS A 160 -2.61 3.49 24.68
N GLU A 161 -1.34 3.81 24.54
CA GLU A 161 -0.86 5.17 24.26
C GLU A 161 -1.44 5.75 22.97
N ILE A 162 -1.59 4.92 21.94
CA ILE A 162 -2.11 5.31 20.62
C ILE A 162 -3.63 5.42 20.67
N TYR A 163 -4.28 4.50 21.37
CA TYR A 163 -5.71 4.56 21.65
C TYR A 163 -6.08 5.84 22.41
N ASP A 164 -5.37 6.14 23.50
CA ASP A 164 -5.59 7.34 24.31
C ASP A 164 -5.40 8.61 23.47
N LYS A 165 -4.36 8.66 22.62
CA LYS A 165 -4.13 9.75 21.68
C LYS A 165 -5.29 9.92 20.70
N TYR A 166 -5.80 8.82 20.14
CA TYR A 166 -6.95 8.84 19.23
C TYR A 166 -8.21 9.40 19.90
N VAL A 167 -8.49 8.98 21.14
CA VAL A 167 -9.64 9.46 21.92
C VAL A 167 -9.47 10.94 22.28
N ALA A 168 -8.30 11.35 22.75
CA ALA A 168 -8.04 12.72 23.19
C ALA A 168 -8.12 13.74 22.05
N GLU A 169 -7.69 13.37 20.84
CA GLU A 169 -7.67 14.30 19.71
C GLU A 169 -9.03 14.45 19.01
N ASP A 170 -9.93 13.45 19.15
CA ASP A 170 -11.26 13.37 18.52
C ASP A 170 -11.31 13.79 17.03
N LYS A 171 -10.20 13.55 16.31
CA LYS A 171 -10.06 13.89 14.89
C LYS A 171 -10.19 12.64 14.03
N PHE A 172 -10.95 12.78 12.94
CA PHE A 172 -11.19 11.69 11.97
C PHE A 172 -10.99 12.16 10.52
N SER A 173 -9.89 12.87 10.28
CA SER A 173 -9.41 13.28 8.96
C SER A 173 -8.47 12.23 8.36
N PHE A 174 -8.22 12.31 7.05
CA PHE A 174 -7.27 11.44 6.36
C PHE A 174 -5.86 11.56 6.97
N GLU A 175 -5.33 12.78 7.07
CA GLU A 175 -4.00 13.02 7.67
C GLU A 175 -3.88 12.43 9.08
N GLN A 176 -4.91 12.63 9.93
CA GLN A 176 -4.90 12.09 11.29
C GLN A 176 -4.85 10.57 11.32
N ILE A 177 -5.65 9.92 10.46
CA ILE A 177 -5.68 8.46 10.35
C ILE A 177 -4.31 7.94 9.90
N ALA A 178 -3.70 8.54 8.88
CA ALA A 178 -2.37 8.13 8.42
C ALA A 178 -1.33 8.27 9.54
N ASN A 179 -1.32 9.41 10.24
CA ASN A 179 -0.41 9.63 11.37
C ASN A 179 -0.58 8.57 12.47
N LEU A 180 -1.82 8.23 12.83
CA LEU A 180 -2.10 7.22 13.85
C LEU A 180 -1.70 5.81 13.42
N VAL A 181 -1.99 5.43 12.16
CA VAL A 181 -1.59 4.12 11.64
C VAL A 181 -0.07 4.01 11.53
N HIS A 182 0.60 5.07 11.08
CA HIS A 182 2.06 5.12 11.04
C HIS A 182 2.66 4.99 12.44
N LEU A 183 2.21 5.81 13.39
CA LEU A 183 2.62 5.73 14.80
C LEU A 183 2.36 4.33 15.38
N TYR A 184 1.24 3.71 14.99
CA TYR A 184 0.93 2.33 15.38
C TYR A 184 1.92 1.32 14.81
N ASN A 185 2.35 1.48 13.58
CA ASN A 185 3.26 0.54 12.93
C ASN A 185 4.72 0.74 13.34
N THR A 186 5.16 1.98 13.51
CA THR A 186 6.59 2.33 13.68
C THR A 186 6.96 2.78 15.09
N GLY A 187 6.01 3.28 15.87
CA GLY A 187 6.28 3.96 17.15
C GLY A 187 6.75 5.41 16.99
N GLU A 188 6.87 5.93 15.77
CA GLU A 188 7.22 7.32 15.48
C GLU A 188 6.09 8.04 14.72
N PRO A 189 5.89 9.36 14.90
CA PRO A 189 4.98 10.12 14.05
C PRO A 189 5.56 10.31 12.64
N ILE A 190 4.70 10.53 11.65
CA ILE A 190 5.13 10.86 10.28
C ILE A 190 5.97 12.14 10.32
N LYS A 191 7.20 12.07 9.81
CA LYS A 191 8.08 13.22 9.65
C LYS A 191 7.56 14.04 8.45
N LYS A 192 7.16 15.29 8.71
CA LYS A 192 6.73 16.24 7.67
C LYS A 192 7.92 16.82 6.94
#